data_AF-A0A9W9F006-F1
#
_entry.id   AF-A0A9W9F006-F1
#
_cell.length_a   1.000
_cell.length_b   1.000
_cell.length_c   1.000
_cell.angle_alpha   90.00
_cell.angle_beta   90.00
_cell.angle_gamma   90.00
#
_symmetry.space_group_name_H-M   'P 1'
#
loop_
_entity.id
_entity.type
_entity.pdbx_description
1 polymer ?
#
loop_
_entity_poly.entity_id
_entity_poly.type
_entity_poly.pdbx_seq_one_letter_code
_entity_poly.pdbx_strand_id
1 'polypeptide(L)'
;MIPQYILLPLLASYSTAVQISVAKSGGNVTSGLQYGAMEERINHCGKGGLYAESIRNRAFQGSAKYPSSLDTWSAVGDSSLSLQSLSSPLSSALPTSAKVKGNRTVGLSNEGFWGIDIRPQKYSRSFYVKGAYKGEFTASLKSATSEKTLASVKARSKSVVDDWVQHKFVLSPTKAASDTINTFSLTFDASKTSDSSLHFNLISLFPPTWNDRPNGMRKDLMQALKDLGPSYQKTLRLGLVEYMEWCDDLEMEPILGVWAGLAVNGDVVPEADLDSYIGYPEPWKIRYVEVGNEDNLNNGLSTYKAYRFSAFYNAITAKYPDIQVLASTIDMTIPGKAGGDYHLYDIPDNFITKFDMFDSFSPEHPILLGEIAATEYNNGVGVDWSSIDFSLYPWWIGSVAKAVFLGAERNADKIIGATYSPTMLSFNADPDQTVRSTSWHVYSLFNHNHLTNTLPATSPDAFGPLYYVAGHDNQTSSHIFKTAVYNSTADVPVSLSFEGVGRGSTAKLTVLTAPDAYSMNEVGGPNLVHSQTTRIKAGKKGVLSFKLPNLSVVVLKTDV
;
A
#
# COMPACT_ATOMS: atom_id res chain seq x y z
N MET A 1 54.21 -53.38 -3.60
CA MET A 1 53.31 -52.44 -4.32
C MET A 1 52.46 -51.75 -3.27
N ILE A 2 52.77 -50.50 -2.93
CA ILE A 2 52.01 -49.65 -2.01
C ILE A 2 51.49 -48.48 -2.87
N PRO A 3 50.19 -48.16 -2.89
CA PRO A 3 49.70 -47.05 -3.69
C PRO A 3 49.99 -45.73 -2.98
N GLN A 4 50.67 -44.83 -3.69
CA GLN A 4 50.83 -43.43 -3.32
C GLN A 4 49.47 -42.73 -3.41
N TYR A 5 48.91 -42.34 -2.28
CA TYR A 5 47.82 -41.37 -2.24
C TYR A 5 48.42 -39.98 -2.43
N ILE A 6 48.13 -39.38 -3.58
CA ILE A 6 48.36 -37.95 -3.83
C ILE A 6 47.33 -37.19 -2.99
N LEU A 7 47.77 -36.57 -1.89
CA LEU A 7 46.99 -35.51 -1.24
C LEU A 7 46.96 -34.31 -2.19
N LEU A 8 45.82 -34.06 -2.85
CA LEU A 8 45.52 -32.73 -3.37
C LEU A 8 45.30 -31.80 -2.17
N PRO A 9 46.05 -30.67 -2.05
CA PRO A 9 45.71 -29.67 -1.05
C PRO A 9 44.35 -29.06 -1.41
N LEU A 10 43.41 -29.09 -0.48
CA LEU A 10 42.23 -28.21 -0.52
C LEU A 10 42.77 -26.77 -0.51
N LEU A 11 42.84 -26.14 -1.68
CA LEU A 11 42.98 -24.69 -1.78
C LEU A 11 41.66 -24.10 -1.29
N ALA A 12 41.60 -23.76 -0.01
CA ALA A 12 40.58 -22.85 0.49
C ALA A 12 40.71 -21.55 -0.30
N SER A 13 39.77 -21.27 -1.20
CA SER A 13 39.68 -19.97 -1.85
C SER A 13 39.39 -18.94 -0.76
N TYR A 14 40.40 -18.20 -0.34
CA TYR A 14 40.21 -17.02 0.48
C TYR A 14 39.48 -15.99 -0.38
N SER A 15 38.16 -15.84 -0.19
CA SER A 15 37.43 -14.72 -0.74
C SER A 15 37.98 -13.44 -0.12
N THR A 16 38.56 -12.58 -0.96
CA THR A 16 39.04 -11.26 -0.56
C THR A 16 37.85 -10.35 -0.25
N ALA A 17 37.96 -9.52 0.78
CA ALA A 17 36.88 -8.62 1.16
C ALA A 17 36.63 -7.58 0.07
N VAL A 18 35.37 -7.33 -0.26
CA VAL A 18 34.95 -6.24 -1.15
C VAL A 18 35.37 -4.92 -0.49
N GLN A 19 36.24 -4.15 -1.17
CA GLN A 19 36.79 -2.91 -0.63
C GLN A 19 35.93 -1.73 -1.05
N ILE A 20 35.36 -1.00 -0.10
CA ILE A 20 34.48 0.14 -0.36
C ILE A 20 35.02 1.37 0.35
N SER A 21 35.20 2.44 -0.43
CA SER A 21 35.58 3.77 0.08
C SER A 21 34.47 4.75 -0.23
N VAL A 22 33.97 5.45 0.79
CA VAL A 22 32.92 6.46 0.68
C VAL A 22 33.54 7.84 0.92
N ALA A 23 33.40 8.73 -0.06
CA ALA A 23 33.91 10.09 0.03
C ALA A 23 33.13 10.93 1.06
N LYS A 24 33.76 11.95 1.65
CA LYS A 24 33.08 12.86 2.60
C LYS A 24 32.12 13.87 1.93
N SER A 25 32.22 14.05 0.62
CA SER A 25 31.52 15.07 -0.15
C SER A 25 31.39 14.68 -1.63
N GLY A 26 30.62 15.45 -2.39
CA GLY A 26 30.48 15.27 -3.85
C GLY A 26 29.33 14.37 -4.27
N GLY A 27 28.40 14.06 -3.36
CA GLY A 27 27.16 13.38 -3.69
C GLY A 27 25.96 14.33 -3.70
N ASN A 28 24.76 13.77 -3.81
CA ASN A 28 23.56 14.51 -4.15
C ASN A 28 22.63 14.67 -2.93
N VAL A 29 21.96 15.81 -2.83
CA VAL A 29 20.89 16.02 -1.85
C VAL A 29 19.72 15.12 -2.26
N THR A 30 19.12 14.44 -1.29
CA THR A 30 17.92 13.62 -1.53
C THR A 30 16.66 14.47 -1.49
N SER A 31 15.59 14.00 -2.14
CA SER A 31 14.28 14.66 -2.18
C SER A 31 13.58 14.75 -0.81
N GLY A 32 13.93 13.87 0.13
CA GLY A 32 13.14 13.59 1.33
C GLY A 32 11.95 12.66 1.10
N LEU A 33 11.76 12.17 -0.13
CA LEU A 33 10.66 11.30 -0.55
C LEU A 33 11.13 9.88 -0.92
N GLN A 34 12.25 9.41 -0.38
CA GLN A 34 12.99 8.26 -0.92
C GLN A 34 12.17 6.98 -0.97
N TYR A 35 11.32 6.73 0.04
CA TYR A 35 10.37 5.63 -0.03
C TYR A 35 8.99 6.01 0.50
N GLY A 36 7.96 5.56 -0.21
CA GLY A 36 6.57 5.87 0.06
C GLY A 36 5.67 4.65 0.10
N ALA A 37 4.38 4.92 0.05
CA ALA A 37 3.32 3.94 -0.09
C ALA A 37 2.39 4.33 -1.25
N MET A 38 1.74 3.32 -1.85
CA MET A 38 0.92 3.48 -3.05
C MET A 38 -0.40 2.73 -2.84
N GLU A 39 -1.50 3.44 -3.05
CA GLU A 39 -2.85 2.91 -2.96
C GLU A 39 -3.58 3.11 -4.28
N GLU A 40 -4.07 2.00 -4.80
CA GLU A 40 -5.10 1.96 -5.83
C GLU A 40 -6.16 0.95 -5.41
N ARG A 41 -7.39 1.03 -5.94
CA ARG A 41 -8.48 0.10 -5.55
C ARG A 41 -8.30 -1.30 -6.13
N ILE A 42 -7.30 -2.02 -5.63
CA ILE A 42 -7.01 -3.42 -5.92
C ILE A 42 -7.10 -4.23 -4.62
N ASN A 43 -7.34 -5.54 -4.70
CA ASN A 43 -7.13 -6.45 -3.56
C ASN A 43 -7.90 -6.10 -2.26
N HIS A 44 -9.01 -5.37 -2.39
CA HIS A 44 -9.77 -4.81 -1.26
C HIS A 44 -8.97 -3.90 -0.32
N CYS A 45 -7.82 -3.34 -0.73
CA CYS A 45 -6.96 -2.53 0.14
C CYS A 45 -7.62 -1.24 0.65
N GLY A 46 -8.58 -0.67 -0.10
CA GLY A 46 -9.47 0.39 0.36
C GLY A 46 -10.67 -0.18 1.11
N LYS A 47 -11.73 -0.56 0.39
CA LYS A 47 -12.95 -1.15 0.95
C LYS A 47 -12.74 -2.62 1.36
N GLY A 48 -12.85 -2.90 2.65
CA GLY A 48 -12.51 -4.20 3.26
C GLY A 48 -11.12 -4.22 3.89
N GLY A 49 -10.26 -3.29 3.48
CA GLY A 49 -8.95 -2.99 4.03
C GLY A 49 -8.97 -1.65 4.76
N LEU A 50 -8.12 -0.71 4.37
CA LEU A 50 -7.82 0.54 5.05
C LEU A 50 -9.05 1.33 5.48
N TYR A 51 -10.09 1.39 4.65
CA TYR A 51 -11.35 2.06 4.98
C TYR A 51 -12.21 1.21 5.94
N ALA A 52 -12.51 1.74 7.13
CA ALA A 52 -13.04 0.96 8.24
C ALA A 52 -14.52 0.53 8.14
N GLU A 53 -15.21 0.82 7.03
CA GLU A 53 -16.57 0.33 6.82
C GLU A 53 -16.61 -1.20 6.85
N SER A 54 -17.41 -1.76 7.76
CA SER A 54 -17.55 -3.21 7.89
C SER A 54 -18.68 -3.78 7.03
N ILE A 55 -19.63 -2.98 6.53
CA ILE A 55 -20.70 -3.45 5.65
C ILE A 55 -20.23 -3.47 4.19
N ARG A 56 -20.22 -4.65 3.60
CA ARG A 56 -20.00 -4.82 2.16
C ARG A 56 -21.29 -4.53 1.41
N ASN A 57 -21.16 -3.90 0.23
CA ASN A 57 -22.32 -3.50 -0.59
C ASN A 57 -23.33 -2.63 0.18
N ARG A 58 -22.84 -1.67 0.97
CA ARG A 58 -23.65 -0.88 1.91
C ARG A 58 -24.77 -0.03 1.32
N ALA A 59 -24.70 0.29 0.03
CA ALA A 59 -25.60 1.25 -0.62
C ALA A 59 -26.08 0.78 -2.00
N PHE A 60 -25.94 -0.52 -2.31
CA PHE A 60 -26.44 -1.13 -3.55
C PHE A 60 -26.00 -0.39 -4.82
N GLN A 61 -24.81 0.21 -4.79
CA GLN A 61 -24.26 0.99 -5.89
C GLN A 61 -24.03 0.08 -7.10
N GLY A 62 -24.34 0.60 -8.28
CA GLY A 62 -24.18 -0.10 -9.53
C GLY A 62 -24.08 0.87 -10.69
N SER A 63 -23.88 0.34 -11.88
CA SER A 63 -23.77 1.03 -13.15
C SER A 63 -24.36 0.15 -14.25
N ALA A 64 -24.44 0.64 -15.49
CA ALA A 64 -24.88 -0.17 -16.62
C ALA A 64 -23.97 -1.40 -16.85
N LYS A 65 -22.66 -1.24 -16.64
CA LYS A 65 -21.66 -2.32 -16.81
C LYS A 65 -21.59 -3.28 -15.63
N TYR A 66 -21.76 -2.74 -14.42
CA TYR A 66 -21.77 -3.51 -13.16
C TYR A 66 -23.07 -3.23 -12.43
N PRO A 67 -24.17 -3.94 -12.76
CA PRO A 67 -25.49 -3.67 -12.20
C PRO A 67 -25.51 -3.79 -10.68
N SER A 68 -26.40 -3.03 -10.04
CA SER A 68 -26.67 -3.17 -8.60
C SER A 68 -27.06 -4.62 -8.28
N SER A 69 -26.53 -5.18 -7.20
CA SER A 69 -26.84 -6.53 -6.72
C SER A 69 -27.16 -6.55 -5.24
N LEU A 70 -27.73 -7.67 -4.76
CA LEU A 70 -27.89 -7.99 -3.34
C LEU A 70 -26.70 -8.78 -2.80
N ASP A 71 -25.57 -8.82 -3.50
CA ASP A 71 -24.42 -9.60 -3.07
C ASP A 71 -24.04 -9.23 -1.63
N THR A 72 -23.72 -10.26 -0.83
CA THR A 72 -23.43 -10.21 0.62
C THR A 72 -24.62 -9.89 1.53
N TRP A 73 -25.83 -9.72 0.99
CA TRP A 73 -27.05 -9.54 1.76
C TRP A 73 -27.92 -10.79 1.76
N SER A 74 -28.34 -11.21 2.94
CA SER A 74 -29.20 -12.38 3.15
C SER A 74 -30.51 -12.01 3.83
N ALA A 75 -31.58 -12.74 3.50
CA ALA A 75 -32.88 -12.60 4.12
C ALA A 75 -32.84 -12.99 5.62
N VAL A 76 -33.58 -12.27 6.46
CA VAL A 76 -33.79 -12.63 7.87
C VAL A 76 -35.28 -12.87 8.12
N GLY A 77 -35.61 -14.03 8.69
CA GLY A 77 -37.00 -14.45 8.89
C GLY A 77 -37.67 -14.86 7.58
N ASP A 78 -38.94 -14.48 7.39
CA ASP A 78 -39.68 -14.71 6.14
C ASP A 78 -39.49 -13.56 5.12
N SER A 79 -38.40 -12.81 5.21
CA SER A 79 -38.17 -11.64 4.35
C SER A 79 -37.94 -12.02 2.89
N SER A 80 -38.59 -11.31 1.98
CA SER A 80 -38.23 -11.24 0.56
C SER A 80 -37.41 -9.97 0.31
N LEU A 81 -36.19 -10.13 -0.22
CA LEU A 81 -35.29 -9.05 -0.60
C LEU A 81 -35.38 -8.80 -2.10
N SER A 82 -35.49 -7.53 -2.51
CA SER A 82 -35.44 -7.14 -3.92
C SER A 82 -34.83 -5.74 -4.08
N LEU A 83 -34.17 -5.47 -5.20
CA LEU A 83 -33.70 -4.12 -5.52
C LEU A 83 -34.79 -3.32 -6.22
N GLN A 84 -34.95 -2.05 -5.84
CA GLN A 84 -35.88 -1.13 -6.49
C GLN A 84 -35.24 0.22 -6.75
N SER A 85 -35.47 0.74 -7.96
CA SER A 85 -35.26 2.14 -8.31
C SER A 85 -36.56 2.89 -8.03
N LEU A 86 -36.53 3.79 -7.04
CA LEU A 86 -37.71 4.58 -6.67
C LEU A 86 -37.75 5.87 -7.47
N SER A 87 -38.96 6.42 -7.67
CA SER A 87 -39.13 7.76 -8.26
C SER A 87 -38.44 8.86 -7.44
N SER A 88 -38.44 8.71 -6.11
CA SER A 88 -37.71 9.56 -5.16
C SER A 88 -36.64 8.72 -4.44
N PRO A 89 -35.47 8.49 -5.07
CA PRO A 89 -34.36 7.75 -4.47
C PRO A 89 -33.73 8.54 -3.32
N LEU A 90 -32.79 7.92 -2.60
CA LEU A 90 -32.08 8.60 -1.51
C LEU A 90 -31.30 9.82 -2.04
N SER A 91 -30.68 9.64 -3.20
CA SER A 91 -30.07 10.71 -3.99
C SER A 91 -29.92 10.25 -5.45
N SER A 92 -29.60 11.17 -6.36
CA SER A 92 -29.26 10.82 -7.75
C SER A 92 -28.03 9.89 -7.83
N ALA A 93 -27.11 9.97 -6.87
CA ALA A 93 -25.94 9.11 -6.78
C ALA A 93 -26.25 7.71 -6.19
N LEU A 94 -27.38 7.55 -5.50
CA LEU A 94 -27.84 6.30 -4.88
C LEU A 94 -29.27 5.97 -5.32
N PRO A 95 -29.48 5.66 -6.62
CA PRO A 95 -30.81 5.47 -7.20
C PRO A 95 -31.49 4.16 -6.77
N THR A 96 -30.68 3.15 -6.42
CA THR A 96 -31.14 1.80 -6.09
C THR A 96 -31.26 1.61 -4.58
N SER A 97 -32.35 1.01 -4.12
CA SER A 97 -32.60 0.63 -2.72
C SER A 97 -32.92 -0.85 -2.56
N ALA A 98 -32.68 -1.42 -1.37
CA ALA A 98 -33.16 -2.74 -1.03
C ALA A 98 -34.55 -2.67 -0.40
N LYS A 99 -35.55 -3.24 -1.07
CA LYS A 99 -36.88 -3.47 -0.52
C LYS A 99 -36.88 -4.77 0.28
N VAL A 100 -37.29 -4.66 1.54
CA VAL A 100 -37.43 -5.79 2.48
C VAL A 100 -38.91 -5.95 2.77
N LYS A 101 -39.50 -7.07 2.36
CA LYS A 101 -40.93 -7.37 2.53
C LYS A 101 -41.13 -8.62 3.37
N GLY A 102 -42.15 -8.66 4.22
CA GLY A 102 -42.54 -9.87 4.95
C GLY A 102 -43.76 -9.68 5.83
N ASN A 103 -44.12 -10.67 6.64
CA ASN A 103 -45.38 -10.64 7.41
C ASN A 103 -45.20 -10.47 8.92
N ARG A 104 -43.98 -10.70 9.44
CA ARG A 104 -43.66 -10.66 10.88
C ARG A 104 -42.34 -9.91 11.09
N THR A 105 -41.58 -10.29 12.12
CA THR A 105 -40.21 -9.80 12.31
C THR A 105 -39.34 -10.29 11.16
N VAL A 106 -38.95 -9.36 10.30
CA VAL A 106 -38.17 -9.58 9.08
C VAL A 106 -36.99 -8.63 9.03
N GLY A 107 -36.04 -8.89 8.12
CA GLY A 107 -34.90 -8.01 7.96
C GLY A 107 -33.95 -8.46 6.87
N LEU A 108 -32.74 -7.94 6.95
CA LEU A 108 -31.61 -8.29 6.11
C LEU A 108 -30.35 -8.41 6.98
N SER A 109 -29.47 -9.33 6.62
CA SER A 109 -28.16 -9.52 7.24
C SER A 109 -27.03 -9.36 6.23
N ASN A 110 -25.87 -8.93 6.72
CA ASN A 110 -24.65 -8.74 5.94
C ASN A 110 -23.48 -9.44 6.63
N GLU A 111 -22.69 -10.17 5.85
CA GLU A 111 -21.50 -10.90 6.32
C GLU A 111 -20.23 -10.04 6.38
N GLY A 112 -20.28 -8.80 5.90
CA GLY A 112 -19.14 -7.90 5.85
C GLY A 112 -18.10 -8.28 4.80
N PHE A 113 -16.84 -7.99 5.09
CA PHE A 113 -15.70 -8.32 4.22
C PHE A 113 -15.01 -9.58 4.74
N TRP A 114 -15.54 -10.74 4.33
CA TRP A 114 -15.13 -12.06 4.82
C TRP A 114 -15.21 -12.17 6.35
N GLY A 115 -16.26 -11.58 6.93
CA GLY A 115 -16.47 -11.51 8.35
C GLY A 115 -16.54 -10.09 8.90
N ILE A 116 -16.81 -10.01 10.20
CA ILE A 116 -16.84 -8.79 11.01
C ILE A 116 -16.11 -9.09 12.33
N ASP A 117 -15.04 -8.36 12.61
CA ASP A 117 -14.39 -8.39 13.91
C ASP A 117 -15.26 -7.71 14.99
N ILE A 118 -15.53 -8.45 16.06
CA ILE A 118 -16.38 -8.01 17.17
C ILE A 118 -15.55 -8.01 18.45
N ARG A 119 -15.32 -6.81 18.98
CA ARG A 119 -14.55 -6.52 20.20
C ARG A 119 -15.41 -5.78 21.22
N PRO A 120 -15.02 -5.75 22.51
CA PRO A 120 -15.74 -4.99 23.54
C PRO A 120 -15.51 -3.48 23.38
N GLN A 121 -16.09 -2.90 22.33
CA GLN A 121 -15.92 -1.50 21.94
C GLN A 121 -17.21 -0.90 21.37
N LYS A 122 -17.23 0.43 21.22
CA LYS A 122 -18.34 1.14 20.58
C LYS A 122 -18.22 1.08 19.08
N TYR A 123 -19.37 0.92 18.47
CA TYR A 123 -19.53 0.66 17.06
C TYR A 123 -20.57 1.66 16.55
N SER A 124 -20.14 2.63 15.73
CA SER A 124 -20.97 3.72 15.20
C SER A 124 -21.71 3.28 13.95
N ARG A 125 -23.01 3.53 13.88
CA ARG A 125 -23.91 2.92 12.89
C ARG A 125 -24.88 3.92 12.30
N SER A 126 -25.25 3.71 11.04
CA SER A 126 -26.43 4.36 10.48
C SER A 126 -27.09 3.56 9.37
N PHE A 127 -28.36 3.86 9.07
CA PHE A 127 -29.01 3.46 7.82
C PHE A 127 -30.04 4.52 7.42
N TYR A 128 -30.36 4.58 6.14
CA TYR A 128 -31.52 5.31 5.63
C TYR A 128 -32.65 4.34 5.35
N VAL A 129 -33.87 4.75 5.69
CA VAL A 129 -35.09 3.99 5.42
C VAL A 129 -36.18 4.89 4.85
N LYS A 130 -36.95 4.38 3.89
CA LYS A 130 -38.17 5.01 3.36
C LYS A 130 -39.35 4.06 3.54
N GLY A 131 -40.49 4.60 3.96
CA GLY A 131 -41.72 3.87 4.25
C GLY A 131 -42.18 4.06 5.70
N ALA A 132 -43.49 4.17 5.91
CA ALA A 132 -44.06 4.42 7.23
C ALA A 132 -43.93 3.20 8.13
N TYR A 133 -43.28 3.37 9.28
CA TYR A 133 -43.12 2.32 10.28
C TYR A 133 -43.27 2.85 11.70
N LYS A 134 -44.29 2.35 12.42
CA LYS A 134 -44.57 2.70 13.82
C LYS A 134 -44.06 1.60 14.77
N GLY A 135 -42.74 1.40 14.81
CA GLY A 135 -42.11 0.40 15.67
C GLY A 135 -40.64 0.71 15.99
N GLU A 136 -39.86 -0.34 16.21
CA GLU A 136 -38.44 -0.26 16.54
C GLU A 136 -37.64 -1.15 15.60
N PHE A 137 -36.56 -0.61 15.05
CA PHE A 137 -35.56 -1.41 14.37
C PHE A 137 -34.67 -2.09 15.40
N THR A 138 -34.34 -3.35 15.20
CA THR A 138 -33.35 -4.08 16.00
C THR A 138 -32.12 -4.31 15.14
N ALA A 139 -31.01 -3.71 15.51
CA ALA A 139 -29.71 -3.99 14.91
C ALA A 139 -28.95 -4.96 15.81
N SER A 140 -28.34 -5.99 15.22
CA SER A 140 -27.62 -7.02 15.98
C SER A 140 -26.34 -7.46 15.30
N LEU A 141 -25.38 -7.85 16.11
CA LEU A 141 -24.19 -8.60 15.70
C LEU A 141 -24.35 -10.04 16.18
N LYS A 142 -24.11 -11.01 15.30
CA LYS A 142 -24.29 -12.44 15.60
C LYS A 142 -23.11 -13.25 15.10
N SER A 143 -22.77 -14.31 15.83
CA SER A 143 -21.92 -15.37 15.30
C SER A 143 -22.69 -16.11 14.21
N ALA A 144 -22.10 -16.26 13.02
CA ALA A 144 -22.75 -16.96 11.90
C ALA A 144 -22.68 -18.49 12.07
N THR A 145 -21.80 -18.99 12.94
CA THR A 145 -21.65 -20.42 13.22
C THR A 145 -22.60 -20.89 14.32
N SER A 146 -22.76 -20.12 15.39
CA SER A 146 -23.58 -20.50 16.56
C SER A 146 -24.95 -19.81 16.62
N GLU A 147 -25.21 -18.84 15.73
CA GLU A 147 -26.38 -17.95 15.75
C GLU A 147 -26.53 -17.10 17.03
N LYS A 148 -25.52 -17.15 17.91
CA LYS A 148 -25.51 -16.41 19.16
C LYS A 148 -25.46 -14.91 18.88
N THR A 149 -26.39 -14.16 19.48
CA THR A 149 -26.34 -12.70 19.48
C THR A 149 -25.24 -12.21 20.41
N LEU A 150 -24.29 -11.47 19.84
CA LEU A 150 -23.11 -10.93 20.53
C LEU A 150 -23.34 -9.51 21.03
N ALA A 151 -24.14 -8.73 20.28
CA ALA A 151 -24.64 -7.43 20.70
C ALA A 151 -25.95 -7.12 19.97
N SER A 152 -26.82 -6.33 20.59
CA SER A 152 -28.04 -5.84 19.95
C SER A 152 -28.44 -4.49 20.53
N VAL A 153 -29.09 -3.67 19.71
CA VAL A 153 -29.67 -2.40 20.12
C VAL A 153 -30.97 -2.16 19.36
N LYS A 154 -31.93 -1.55 20.06
CA LYS A 154 -33.20 -1.12 19.47
C LYS A 154 -33.17 0.38 19.20
N ALA A 155 -33.59 0.77 18.01
CA ALA A 155 -33.74 2.16 17.61
C ALA A 155 -35.21 2.42 17.24
N ARG A 156 -35.86 3.33 17.96
CA ARG A 156 -37.23 3.74 17.63
C ARG A 156 -37.28 4.34 16.24
N SER A 157 -38.24 3.88 15.43
CA SER A 157 -38.44 4.40 14.09
C SER A 157 -38.88 5.86 14.12
N LYS A 158 -38.25 6.65 13.26
CA LYS A 158 -38.68 8.00 12.86
C LYS A 158 -39.09 8.02 11.38
N SER A 159 -39.21 6.86 10.75
CA SER A 159 -39.48 6.77 9.32
C SER A 159 -40.87 7.28 8.97
N VAL A 160 -40.98 7.87 7.79
CA VAL A 160 -42.22 8.42 7.24
C VAL A 160 -42.48 7.80 5.87
N VAL A 161 -43.69 7.99 5.36
CA VAL A 161 -44.14 7.35 4.12
C VAL A 161 -43.29 7.76 2.90
N ASP A 162 -43.13 9.06 2.67
CA ASP A 162 -42.61 9.57 1.39
C ASP A 162 -41.22 10.20 1.48
N ASP A 163 -40.50 10.02 2.60
CA ASP A 163 -39.17 10.60 2.79
C ASP A 163 -38.17 9.59 3.35
N TRP A 164 -36.90 9.80 3.01
CA TRP A 164 -35.78 9.00 3.50
C TRP A 164 -35.31 9.54 4.84
N VAL A 165 -35.38 8.71 5.88
CA VAL A 165 -34.99 9.11 7.25
C VAL A 165 -33.76 8.34 7.69
N GLN A 166 -32.70 9.09 8.04
CA GLN A 166 -31.51 8.50 8.64
C GLN A 166 -31.78 8.11 10.10
N HIS A 167 -31.38 6.89 10.44
CA HIS A 167 -31.34 6.41 11.81
C HIS A 167 -29.88 6.19 12.20
N LYS A 168 -29.50 6.68 13.39
CA LYS A 168 -28.16 6.48 13.97
C LYS A 168 -28.30 5.73 15.29
N PHE A 169 -27.35 4.85 15.58
CA PHE A 169 -27.31 4.07 16.81
C PHE A 169 -25.89 3.61 17.10
N VAL A 170 -25.68 3.08 18.31
CA VAL A 170 -24.40 2.53 18.75
C VAL A 170 -24.62 1.09 19.20
N LEU A 171 -23.80 0.18 18.69
CA LEU A 171 -23.66 -1.16 19.24
C LEU A 171 -22.49 -1.18 20.23
N SER A 172 -22.62 -1.93 21.32
CA SER A 172 -21.57 -2.05 22.34
C SER A 172 -21.52 -3.49 22.85
N PRO A 173 -20.90 -4.41 22.10
CA PRO A 173 -20.58 -5.73 22.60
C PRO A 173 -19.79 -5.61 23.91
N THR A 174 -20.04 -6.52 24.85
CA THR A 174 -19.32 -6.56 26.14
C THR A 174 -18.23 -7.62 26.17
N LYS A 175 -18.17 -8.47 25.14
CA LYS A 175 -17.17 -9.53 24.96
C LYS A 175 -16.75 -9.59 23.50
N ALA A 176 -15.51 -9.99 23.27
CA ALA A 176 -15.05 -10.31 21.92
C ALA A 176 -15.75 -11.58 21.41
N ALA A 177 -15.94 -11.67 20.09
CA ALA A 177 -16.26 -12.93 19.43
C ALA A 177 -15.07 -13.89 19.48
N SER A 178 -15.30 -15.18 19.23
CA SER A 178 -14.24 -16.20 19.13
C SER A 178 -13.43 -16.12 17.84
N ASP A 179 -14.03 -15.54 16.81
CA ASP A 179 -13.52 -15.45 15.44
C ASP A 179 -14.25 -14.30 14.72
N THR A 180 -13.92 -14.07 13.45
CA THR A 180 -14.53 -13.03 12.62
C THR A 180 -15.73 -13.50 11.81
N ILE A 181 -16.15 -14.76 11.91
CA ILE A 181 -17.28 -15.35 11.16
C ILE A 181 -18.60 -14.90 11.80
N ASN A 182 -18.87 -13.61 11.67
CA ASN A 182 -19.98 -12.91 12.28
C ASN A 182 -20.75 -12.10 11.23
N THR A 183 -22.03 -11.85 11.52
CA THR A 183 -22.91 -11.06 10.66
C THR A 183 -23.47 -9.86 11.40
N PHE A 184 -23.78 -8.82 10.65
CA PHE A 184 -24.66 -7.74 11.06
C PHE A 184 -26.08 -8.02 10.55
N SER A 185 -27.11 -7.78 11.37
CA SER A 185 -28.50 -7.87 10.92
C SER A 185 -29.31 -6.66 11.36
N LEU A 186 -30.20 -6.18 10.49
CA LEU A 186 -31.18 -5.15 10.79
C LEU A 186 -32.59 -5.73 10.59
N THR A 187 -33.39 -5.76 11.66
CA THR A 187 -34.75 -6.32 11.63
C THR A 187 -35.81 -5.34 12.10
N PHE A 188 -37.04 -5.53 11.66
CA PHE A 188 -38.22 -4.77 12.05
C PHE A 188 -39.47 -5.66 11.97
N ASP A 189 -40.54 -5.21 12.61
CA ASP A 189 -41.84 -5.87 12.58
C ASP A 189 -42.66 -5.35 11.39
N ALA A 190 -42.71 -6.11 10.29
CA ALA A 190 -43.39 -5.68 9.07
C ALA A 190 -44.91 -5.52 9.25
N SER A 191 -45.53 -6.16 10.24
CA SER A 191 -46.96 -6.01 10.54
C SER A 191 -47.34 -4.59 10.99
N LYS A 192 -46.34 -3.77 11.35
CA LYS A 192 -46.52 -2.36 11.75
C LYS A 192 -46.09 -1.37 10.67
N THR A 193 -45.97 -1.83 9.42
CA THR A 193 -45.75 -1.00 8.23
C THR A 193 -47.04 -0.93 7.41
N SER A 194 -47.21 0.10 6.58
CA SER A 194 -48.39 0.22 5.71
C SER A 194 -48.43 -0.83 4.60
N ASP A 195 -47.27 -1.19 4.04
CA ASP A 195 -47.15 -2.02 2.83
C ASP A 195 -46.42 -3.35 3.08
N SER A 196 -46.39 -3.81 4.33
CA SER A 196 -45.63 -4.98 4.77
C SER A 196 -44.16 -4.97 4.32
N SER A 197 -43.61 -3.78 4.05
CA SER A 197 -42.28 -3.59 3.50
C SER A 197 -41.69 -2.22 3.79
N LEU A 198 -40.35 -2.15 3.74
CA LEU A 198 -39.57 -0.92 3.84
C LEU A 198 -38.42 -0.94 2.83
N HIS A 199 -37.96 0.24 2.46
CA HIS A 199 -36.80 0.42 1.57
C HIS A 199 -35.60 0.90 2.37
N PHE A 200 -34.45 0.24 2.22
CA PHE A 200 -33.21 0.59 2.91
C PHE A 200 -32.11 1.01 1.93
N ASN A 201 -31.27 1.93 2.39
CA ASN A 201 -30.07 2.36 1.67
C ASN A 201 -28.99 2.87 2.66
N LEU A 202 -27.75 2.93 2.20
CA LEU A 202 -26.57 3.42 2.93
C LEU A 202 -26.50 2.91 4.38
N ILE A 203 -26.45 1.59 4.53
CA ILE A 203 -26.35 0.87 5.81
C ILE A 203 -24.89 0.75 6.22
N SER A 204 -24.49 1.36 7.33
CA SER A 204 -23.09 1.54 7.68
C SER A 204 -22.74 1.07 9.09
N LEU A 205 -21.53 0.52 9.22
CA LEU A 205 -21.02 -0.16 10.40
C LEU A 205 -19.52 0.18 10.62
N PHE A 206 -19.19 1.24 11.37
CA PHE A 206 -17.79 1.61 11.70
C PHE A 206 -17.30 1.22 13.11
N PRO A 207 -16.24 0.42 13.28
CA PRO A 207 -15.51 0.34 14.55
C PRO A 207 -14.86 1.70 14.86
N PRO A 208 -14.21 1.88 16.02
CA PRO A 208 -13.39 3.06 16.27
C PRO A 208 -12.31 3.20 15.20
N THR A 209 -12.20 4.38 14.62
CA THR A 209 -11.30 4.70 13.50
C THR A 209 -10.02 5.39 13.99
N TRP A 210 -8.97 5.35 13.18
CA TRP A 210 -7.73 6.08 13.44
C TRP A 210 -8.01 7.58 13.67
N ASN A 211 -7.38 8.16 14.69
CA ASN A 211 -7.61 9.54 15.16
C ASN A 211 -9.09 9.91 15.37
N ASP A 212 -9.96 8.92 15.64
CA ASP A 212 -11.40 9.06 15.79
C ASP A 212 -12.09 9.80 14.61
N ARG A 213 -11.47 9.76 13.41
CA ARG A 213 -12.00 10.45 12.24
C ARG A 213 -13.32 9.81 11.77
N PRO A 214 -14.38 10.60 11.53
CA PRO A 214 -15.58 10.08 10.90
C PRO A 214 -15.22 9.59 9.49
N ASN A 215 -15.82 8.48 9.05
CA ASN A 215 -15.47 7.88 7.75
C ASN A 215 -14.00 7.43 7.64
N GLY A 216 -13.30 7.29 8.77
CA GLY A 216 -11.86 7.10 8.81
C GLY A 216 -11.39 5.66 8.60
N MET A 217 -10.11 5.48 8.89
CA MET A 217 -9.36 4.27 8.55
C MET A 217 -9.26 3.27 9.71
N ARG A 218 -9.00 2.01 9.36
CA ARG A 218 -8.72 0.90 10.28
C ARG A 218 -7.45 1.16 11.08
N LYS A 219 -7.53 1.02 12.41
CA LYS A 219 -6.43 1.36 13.32
C LYS A 219 -5.20 0.46 13.13
N ASP A 220 -5.40 -0.83 12.94
CA ASP A 220 -4.35 -1.83 12.73
C ASP A 220 -3.53 -1.58 11.46
N LEU A 221 -4.22 -1.27 10.36
CA LEU A 221 -3.58 -0.96 9.07
C LEU A 221 -2.89 0.41 9.09
N MET A 222 -3.51 1.42 9.70
CA MET A 222 -2.86 2.73 9.89
C MET A 222 -1.62 2.64 10.78
N GLN A 223 -1.68 1.82 11.84
CA GLN A 223 -0.49 1.56 12.67
C GLN A 223 0.58 0.84 11.85
N ALA A 224 0.22 -0.13 10.99
CA ALA A 224 1.16 -0.81 10.11
C ALA A 224 1.89 0.11 9.14
N LEU A 225 1.16 1.10 8.60
CA LEU A 225 1.70 2.13 7.73
C LEU A 225 2.56 3.13 8.51
N LYS A 226 2.13 3.53 9.71
CA LYS A 226 2.94 4.37 10.60
C LYS A 226 4.27 3.69 10.95
N ASP A 227 4.24 2.40 11.30
CA ASP A 227 5.43 1.59 11.60
C ASP A 227 6.31 1.34 10.37
N LEU A 228 5.76 1.49 9.15
CA LEU A 228 6.53 1.43 7.91
C LEU A 228 7.34 2.72 7.70
N GLY A 229 6.82 3.87 8.15
CA GLY A 229 7.43 5.19 8.00
C GLY A 229 7.54 5.72 6.57
N PRO A 230 6.51 5.62 5.70
CA PRO A 230 6.56 6.19 4.36
C PRO A 230 6.64 7.72 4.40
N SER A 231 7.42 8.30 3.49
CA SER A 231 7.58 9.76 3.35
C SER A 231 6.50 10.41 2.47
N TYR A 232 5.86 9.61 1.61
CA TYR A 232 4.80 10.06 0.71
C TYR A 232 3.76 8.97 0.53
N GLN A 233 2.57 9.37 0.09
CA GLN A 233 1.52 8.48 -0.36
C GLN A 233 1.09 8.84 -1.78
N LYS A 234 1.31 7.93 -2.73
CA LYS A 234 0.68 7.95 -4.05
C LYS A 234 -0.73 7.36 -3.93
N THR A 235 -1.76 8.06 -4.39
CA THR A 235 -3.10 7.47 -4.52
C THR A 235 -3.66 7.69 -5.91
N LEU A 236 -4.39 6.69 -6.38
CA LEU A 236 -5.15 6.78 -7.61
C LEU A 236 -6.67 6.78 -7.39
N ARG A 237 -7.20 6.26 -6.25
CA ARG A 237 -8.66 5.98 -6.12
C ARG A 237 -9.30 6.02 -4.70
N LEU A 238 -8.66 6.60 -3.68
CA LEU A 238 -9.31 6.82 -2.37
C LEU A 238 -10.28 8.03 -2.38
N GLY A 239 -11.13 8.18 -1.36
CA GLY A 239 -11.86 9.44 -1.14
C GLY A 239 -10.87 10.58 -0.89
N LEU A 240 -11.02 11.72 -1.58
CA LEU A 240 -9.98 12.75 -1.62
C LEU A 240 -9.72 13.37 -0.25
N VAL A 241 -10.78 13.67 0.52
CA VAL A 241 -10.63 14.22 1.87
C VAL A 241 -10.00 13.19 2.79
N GLU A 242 -10.51 11.96 2.81
CA GLU A 242 -9.97 10.90 3.66
C GLU A 242 -8.49 10.57 3.35
N TYR A 243 -8.10 10.69 2.07
CA TYR A 243 -6.72 10.56 1.63
C TYR A 243 -5.83 11.68 2.17
N MET A 244 -6.27 12.94 2.06
CA MET A 244 -5.49 14.08 2.57
C MET A 244 -5.38 14.03 4.10
N GLU A 245 -6.47 13.68 4.78
CA GLU A 245 -6.47 13.47 6.22
C GLU A 245 -5.53 12.34 6.66
N TRP A 246 -5.45 11.25 5.88
CA TRP A 246 -4.48 10.18 6.09
C TRP A 246 -3.04 10.69 5.91
N CYS A 247 -2.77 11.48 4.87
CA CYS A 247 -1.47 12.10 4.67
C CYS A 247 -1.08 13.00 5.85
N ASP A 248 -2.00 13.84 6.34
CA ASP A 248 -1.77 14.67 7.53
C ASP A 248 -1.50 13.82 8.78
N ASP A 249 -2.28 12.76 8.99
CA ASP A 249 -2.19 11.89 10.18
C ASP A 249 -0.85 11.14 10.27
N LEU A 250 -0.20 10.86 9.13
CA LEU A 250 1.09 10.18 9.05
C LEU A 250 2.23 11.11 8.58
N GLU A 251 1.99 12.41 8.46
CA GLU A 251 2.97 13.41 8.00
C GLU A 251 3.59 13.08 6.63
N MET A 252 2.78 12.54 5.71
CA MET A 252 3.20 12.14 4.37
C MET A 252 2.97 13.25 3.34
N GLU A 253 3.84 13.33 2.34
CA GLU A 253 3.58 14.10 1.12
C GLU A 253 2.50 13.40 0.25
N PRO A 254 1.43 14.10 -0.15
CA PRO A 254 0.51 13.56 -1.14
C PRO A 254 1.08 13.66 -2.57
N ILE A 255 1.12 12.53 -3.27
CA ILE A 255 1.29 12.47 -4.73
C ILE A 255 -0.07 12.10 -5.34
N LEU A 256 -0.75 13.11 -5.89
CA LEU A 256 -2.13 12.95 -6.37
C LEU A 256 -2.16 12.55 -7.85
N GLY A 257 -2.71 11.37 -8.14
CA GLY A 257 -3.06 10.99 -9.51
C GLY A 257 -4.29 11.75 -10.00
N VAL A 258 -4.22 12.36 -11.19
CA VAL A 258 -5.37 12.95 -11.88
C VAL A 258 -5.68 12.16 -13.14
N TRP A 259 -6.98 11.92 -13.37
CA TRP A 259 -7.41 11.17 -14.54
C TRP A 259 -7.13 11.95 -15.84
N ALA A 260 -6.36 11.35 -16.75
CA ALA A 260 -5.80 12.03 -17.93
C ALA A 260 -6.47 11.65 -19.26
N GLY A 261 -7.78 11.39 -19.25
CA GLY A 261 -8.51 11.17 -20.49
C GLY A 261 -8.55 9.72 -20.97
N LEU A 262 -7.99 8.73 -20.25
CA LEU A 262 -7.99 7.31 -20.67
C LEU A 262 -8.62 6.42 -19.61
N ALA A 263 -9.58 5.59 -20.02
CA ALA A 263 -10.06 4.47 -19.23
C ALA A 263 -9.35 3.18 -19.65
N VAL A 264 -9.24 2.22 -18.73
CA VAL A 264 -8.53 0.93 -18.96
C VAL A 264 -9.10 0.14 -20.15
N ASN A 265 -10.37 0.35 -20.50
CA ASN A 265 -10.99 -0.25 -21.69
C ASN A 265 -10.72 0.53 -22.99
N GLY A 266 -9.89 1.57 -22.97
CA GLY A 266 -9.53 2.39 -24.12
C GLY A 266 -10.43 3.61 -24.35
N ASP A 267 -11.49 3.79 -23.55
CA ASP A 267 -12.40 4.93 -23.72
C ASP A 267 -11.71 6.25 -23.34
N VAL A 268 -12.03 7.31 -24.08
CA VAL A 268 -11.54 8.66 -23.85
C VAL A 268 -12.73 9.60 -23.62
N VAL A 269 -12.70 10.41 -22.56
CA VAL A 269 -13.76 11.41 -22.29
C VAL A 269 -13.41 12.71 -23.02
N PRO A 270 -14.32 13.25 -23.84
CA PRO A 270 -14.15 14.56 -24.46
C PRO A 270 -13.99 15.69 -23.42
N GLU A 271 -13.22 16.72 -23.76
CA GLU A 271 -12.99 17.88 -22.89
C GLU A 271 -14.28 18.56 -22.40
N ALA A 272 -15.32 18.59 -23.23
CA ALA A 272 -16.61 19.20 -22.92
C ALA A 272 -17.38 18.52 -21.78
N ASP A 273 -17.01 17.28 -21.44
CA ASP A 273 -17.66 16.47 -20.41
C ASP A 273 -16.88 16.47 -19.06
N LEU A 274 -15.85 17.32 -18.94
CA LEU A 274 -15.07 17.50 -17.70
C LEU A 274 -15.74 18.52 -16.76
N ASP A 275 -16.26 18.07 -15.62
CA ASP A 275 -16.86 18.91 -14.57
C ASP A 275 -15.88 19.29 -13.44
N SER A 276 -16.15 20.40 -12.74
CA SER A 276 -15.42 20.77 -11.52
C SER A 276 -15.89 19.93 -10.33
N TYR A 277 -14.97 19.21 -9.67
CA TYR A 277 -15.30 18.41 -8.49
C TYR A 277 -14.81 19.08 -7.20
N ILE A 278 -15.77 19.28 -6.28
CA ILE A 278 -15.64 19.51 -4.83
C ILE A 278 -14.61 20.58 -4.42
N GLY A 279 -15.10 21.77 -4.06
CA GLY A 279 -14.31 22.75 -3.31
C GLY A 279 -14.28 22.39 -1.83
N TYR A 280 -13.10 22.46 -1.20
CA TYR A 280 -12.94 22.38 0.25
C TYR A 280 -12.62 23.77 0.81
N PRO A 281 -13.19 24.20 1.95
CA PRO A 281 -13.00 25.57 2.47
C PRO A 281 -11.54 25.91 2.75
N GLU A 282 -10.75 24.94 3.21
CA GLU A 282 -9.32 25.07 3.54
C GLU A 282 -8.49 24.17 2.62
N PRO A 283 -7.94 24.67 1.50
CA PRO A 283 -7.27 23.83 0.52
C PRO A 283 -5.97 23.23 1.08
N TRP A 284 -5.75 21.93 0.84
CA TRP A 284 -4.45 21.29 1.07
C TRP A 284 -3.42 21.81 0.08
N LYS A 285 -2.18 21.93 0.55
CA LYS A 285 -1.04 22.23 -0.32
C LYS A 285 -0.62 20.97 -1.07
N ILE A 286 -0.80 20.96 -2.39
CA ILE A 286 -0.30 19.90 -3.27
C ILE A 286 1.01 20.34 -3.90
N ARG A 287 2.02 19.48 -3.85
CA ARG A 287 3.33 19.72 -4.48
C ARG A 287 3.59 18.82 -5.67
N TYR A 288 2.93 17.67 -5.74
CA TYR A 288 3.10 16.68 -6.79
C TYR A 288 1.76 16.23 -7.38
N VAL A 289 1.69 16.19 -8.70
CA VAL A 289 0.55 15.64 -9.43
C VAL A 289 1.06 14.69 -10.50
N GLU A 290 0.54 13.46 -10.52
CA GLU A 290 0.75 12.53 -11.62
C GLU A 290 -0.42 12.61 -12.59
N VAL A 291 -0.12 12.79 -13.89
CA VAL A 291 -1.13 12.92 -14.93
C VAL A 291 -1.35 11.56 -15.58
N GLY A 292 -2.44 10.90 -15.20
CA GLY A 292 -2.79 9.57 -15.70
C GLY A 292 -2.21 8.44 -14.85
N ASN A 293 -2.16 7.25 -15.43
CA ASN A 293 -1.55 6.06 -14.83
C ASN A 293 -1.27 5.05 -15.94
N GLU A 294 -0.02 4.62 -16.09
CA GLU A 294 0.39 3.63 -17.09
C GLU A 294 -0.15 3.91 -18.49
N ASP A 295 -0.06 5.17 -18.94
CA ASP A 295 -0.57 5.58 -20.24
C ASP A 295 0.19 4.95 -21.42
N ASN A 296 1.27 4.21 -21.15
CA ASN A 296 1.94 3.34 -22.10
C ASN A 296 1.18 2.03 -22.38
N LEU A 297 0.21 1.64 -21.56
CA LEU A 297 -0.63 0.45 -21.74
C LEU A 297 -1.87 0.74 -22.60
N ASN A 298 -2.57 -0.33 -23.01
CA ASN A 298 -3.86 -0.27 -23.73
C ASN A 298 -3.88 0.67 -24.96
N ASN A 299 -2.77 0.73 -25.70
CA ASN A 299 -2.56 1.62 -26.85
C ASN A 299 -2.63 3.13 -26.52
N GLY A 300 -2.52 3.52 -25.24
CA GLY A 300 -2.59 4.90 -24.78
C GLY A 300 -1.39 5.77 -25.17
N LEU A 301 -0.22 5.15 -25.44
CA LEU A 301 1.06 5.86 -25.54
C LEU A 301 1.08 6.90 -26.66
N SER A 302 0.49 6.54 -27.81
CA SER A 302 0.44 7.41 -28.99
C SER A 302 -0.29 8.72 -28.68
N THR A 303 -1.48 8.65 -28.08
CA THR A 303 -2.28 9.85 -27.73
C THR A 303 -1.70 10.60 -26.54
N TYR A 304 -1.06 9.89 -25.59
CA TYR A 304 -0.38 10.49 -24.45
C TYR A 304 0.76 11.41 -24.91
N LYS A 305 1.63 10.90 -25.78
CA LYS A 305 2.73 11.64 -26.41
C LYS A 305 2.23 12.76 -27.31
N ALA A 306 1.19 12.52 -28.09
CA ALA A 306 0.73 13.45 -29.10
C ALA A 306 0.11 14.72 -28.49
N TYR A 307 -0.73 14.58 -27.46
CA TYR A 307 -1.42 15.75 -26.90
C TYR A 307 -1.87 15.62 -25.44
N ARG A 308 -2.23 14.43 -24.93
CA ARG A 308 -2.90 14.33 -23.62
C ARG A 308 -2.02 14.83 -22.48
N PHE A 309 -0.78 14.35 -22.37
CA PHE A 309 0.11 14.81 -21.30
C PHE A 309 0.38 16.31 -21.38
N SER A 310 0.78 16.80 -22.56
CA SER A 310 1.10 18.22 -22.77
C SER A 310 -0.09 19.15 -22.49
N ALA A 311 -1.33 18.75 -22.80
CA ALA A 311 -2.51 19.53 -22.50
C ALA A 311 -2.69 19.74 -20.99
N PHE A 312 -2.62 18.64 -20.21
CA PHE A 312 -2.72 18.69 -18.75
C PHE A 312 -1.52 19.41 -18.13
N TYR A 313 -0.30 19.09 -18.56
CA TYR A 313 0.93 19.74 -18.09
C TYR A 313 0.86 21.26 -18.27
N ASN A 314 0.53 21.73 -19.48
CA ASN A 314 0.43 23.16 -19.76
C ASN A 314 -0.66 23.83 -18.92
N ALA A 315 -1.83 23.21 -18.76
CA ALA A 315 -2.92 23.76 -17.97
C ALA A 315 -2.58 23.84 -16.48
N ILE A 316 -1.98 22.78 -15.91
CA ILE A 316 -1.57 22.73 -14.51
C ILE A 316 -0.45 23.73 -14.26
N THR A 317 0.63 23.71 -15.02
CA THR A 317 1.79 24.59 -14.82
C THR A 317 1.45 26.06 -15.05
N ALA A 318 0.53 26.39 -15.97
CA ALA A 318 0.09 27.77 -16.17
C ALA A 318 -0.66 28.33 -14.94
N LYS A 319 -1.41 27.47 -14.22
CA LYS A 319 -2.21 27.88 -13.06
C LYS A 319 -1.48 27.69 -11.73
N TYR A 320 -0.64 26.66 -11.65
CA TYR A 320 0.05 26.19 -10.45
C TYR A 320 1.53 25.90 -10.80
N PRO A 321 2.34 26.94 -11.05
CA PRO A 321 3.73 26.76 -11.50
C PRO A 321 4.64 26.07 -10.47
N ASP A 322 4.23 26.02 -9.20
CA ASP A 322 4.97 25.38 -8.11
C ASP A 322 4.69 23.88 -7.96
N ILE A 323 3.71 23.33 -8.69
CA ILE A 323 3.43 21.88 -8.68
C ILE A 323 4.40 21.15 -9.62
N GLN A 324 5.10 20.16 -9.08
CA GLN A 324 5.83 19.19 -9.88
C GLN A 324 4.84 18.23 -10.55
N VAL A 325 4.71 18.35 -11.87
CA VAL A 325 3.88 17.45 -12.68
C VAL A 325 4.70 16.25 -13.12
N LEU A 326 4.16 15.05 -12.94
CA LEU A 326 4.76 13.78 -13.34
C LEU A 326 3.95 13.15 -14.48
N ALA A 327 4.64 12.72 -15.54
CA ALA A 327 4.08 11.82 -16.53
C ALA A 327 3.92 10.42 -15.92
N SER A 328 2.89 9.67 -16.32
CA SER A 328 2.59 8.31 -15.83
C SER A 328 3.47 7.22 -16.46
N THR A 329 4.49 7.63 -17.24
CA THR A 329 5.48 6.76 -17.86
C THR A 329 6.71 7.58 -18.26
N ILE A 330 7.89 6.94 -18.31
CA ILE A 330 9.12 7.50 -18.88
C ILE A 330 9.35 7.10 -20.34
N ASP A 331 8.41 6.39 -20.98
CA ASP A 331 8.53 5.92 -22.37
C ASP A 331 8.33 7.03 -23.41
N MET A 332 8.68 8.28 -23.08
CA MET A 332 8.52 9.47 -23.91
C MET A 332 9.59 10.52 -23.62
N THR A 333 9.72 11.50 -24.53
CA THR A 333 10.47 12.72 -24.21
C THR A 333 9.65 13.55 -23.24
N ILE A 334 10.14 13.69 -22.01
CA ILE A 334 9.46 14.44 -20.94
C ILE A 334 9.61 15.95 -21.24
N PRO A 335 8.51 16.73 -21.32
CA PRO A 335 8.59 18.13 -21.66
C PRO A 335 8.93 19.04 -20.47
N GLY A 336 9.66 20.12 -20.74
CA GLY A 336 9.87 21.21 -19.79
C GLY A 336 10.56 20.75 -18.50
N LYS A 337 9.94 21.00 -17.35
CA LYS A 337 10.41 20.56 -16.02
C LYS A 337 9.57 19.40 -15.47
N ALA A 338 8.76 18.76 -16.29
CA ALA A 338 7.99 17.60 -15.83
C ALA A 338 8.95 16.49 -15.38
N GLY A 339 8.45 15.64 -14.49
CA GLY A 339 9.07 14.36 -14.15
C GLY A 339 8.34 13.20 -14.81
N GLY A 340 8.74 11.99 -14.49
CA GLY A 340 8.09 10.77 -14.95
C GLY A 340 7.94 9.73 -13.85
N ASP A 341 7.01 8.82 -14.05
CA ASP A 341 6.83 7.62 -13.23
C ASP A 341 7.35 6.40 -13.98
N TYR A 342 8.11 5.56 -13.29
CA TYR A 342 8.62 4.30 -13.80
C TYR A 342 8.11 3.13 -12.96
N HIS A 343 7.46 2.19 -13.63
CA HIS A 343 6.92 0.99 -13.04
C HIS A 343 7.76 -0.22 -13.41
N LEU A 344 8.01 -1.12 -12.46
CA LEU A 344 8.73 -2.36 -12.69
C LEU A 344 8.10 -3.51 -11.90
N TYR A 345 7.42 -4.35 -12.67
CA TYR A 345 6.96 -5.67 -12.27
C TYR A 345 7.82 -6.71 -12.97
N ASP A 346 8.61 -7.47 -12.23
CA ASP A 346 9.60 -8.38 -12.84
C ASP A 346 9.92 -9.60 -11.97
N ILE A 347 10.76 -10.50 -12.49
CA ILE A 347 11.37 -11.58 -11.72
C ILE A 347 12.60 -11.07 -10.94
N PRO A 348 12.97 -11.69 -9.80
CA PRO A 348 14.09 -11.27 -8.97
C PRO A 348 15.40 -11.01 -9.73
N ASP A 349 15.83 -11.91 -10.62
CA ASP A 349 17.10 -11.76 -11.36
C ASP A 349 17.12 -10.53 -12.26
N ASN A 350 15.96 -10.13 -12.81
CA ASN A 350 15.85 -8.97 -13.68
C ASN A 350 15.90 -7.63 -12.93
N PHE A 351 15.68 -7.61 -11.61
CA PHE A 351 15.97 -6.43 -10.79
C PHE A 351 17.47 -6.20 -10.65
N ILE A 352 18.24 -7.28 -10.54
CA ILE A 352 19.69 -7.24 -10.34
C ILE A 352 20.39 -6.63 -11.56
N THR A 353 19.95 -7.04 -12.77
CA THR A 353 20.50 -6.53 -14.03
C THR A 353 20.19 -5.04 -14.26
N LYS A 354 19.28 -4.45 -13.49
CA LYS A 354 18.88 -3.04 -13.58
C LYS A 354 19.46 -2.17 -12.46
N PHE A 355 20.39 -2.69 -11.66
CA PHE A 355 20.96 -1.95 -10.52
C PHE A 355 21.56 -0.59 -10.91
N ASP A 356 22.15 -0.45 -12.10
CA ASP A 356 22.81 0.76 -12.62
C ASP A 356 22.08 1.45 -13.75
N MET A 357 20.83 1.05 -14.01
CA MET A 357 19.98 1.63 -15.05
C MET A 357 19.94 3.16 -14.99
N PHE A 358 19.73 3.74 -13.80
CA PHE A 358 19.52 5.18 -13.63
C PHE A 358 20.82 6.00 -13.58
N ASP A 359 21.99 5.36 -13.57
CA ASP A 359 23.28 6.06 -13.51
C ASP A 359 23.51 6.92 -14.76
N SER A 360 22.93 6.51 -15.90
CA SER A 360 23.01 7.21 -17.18
C SER A 360 21.93 8.26 -17.42
N PHE A 361 20.91 8.33 -16.55
CA PHE A 361 19.75 9.21 -16.77
C PHE A 361 20.10 10.68 -16.55
N SER A 362 19.33 11.58 -17.18
CA SER A 362 19.46 13.03 -16.99
C SER A 362 18.85 13.46 -15.64
N PRO A 363 19.49 14.39 -14.90
CA PRO A 363 18.91 15.00 -13.70
C PRO A 363 17.88 16.10 -14.00
N GLU A 364 17.65 16.44 -15.27
CA GLU A 364 16.69 17.50 -15.65
C GLU A 364 15.23 17.11 -15.36
N HIS A 365 14.93 15.80 -15.36
CA HIS A 365 13.59 15.27 -15.15
C HIS A 365 13.59 14.33 -13.94
N PRO A 366 12.92 14.69 -12.83
CA PRO A 366 12.82 13.81 -11.69
C PRO A 366 12.00 12.57 -12.04
N ILE A 367 12.40 11.41 -11.52
CA ILE A 367 11.75 10.13 -11.75
C ILE A 367 11.28 9.56 -10.42
N LEU A 368 9.99 9.23 -10.37
CA LEU A 368 9.41 8.41 -9.33
C LEU A 368 9.49 6.95 -9.76
N LEU A 369 9.89 6.05 -8.87
CA LEU A 369 9.74 4.61 -9.04
C LEU A 369 8.41 4.21 -8.39
N GLY A 370 7.29 4.58 -9.02
CA GLY A 370 5.97 4.61 -8.38
C GLY A 370 5.38 3.25 -8.08
N GLU A 371 5.76 2.22 -8.83
CA GLU A 371 5.26 0.85 -8.65
C GLU A 371 6.34 -0.20 -8.87
N ILE A 372 6.80 -0.84 -7.79
CA ILE A 372 7.89 -1.81 -7.82
C ILE A 372 7.49 -3.12 -7.15
N ALA A 373 7.46 -4.23 -7.90
CA ALA A 373 7.19 -5.55 -7.33
C ALA A 373 7.90 -6.70 -8.05
N ALA A 374 8.44 -7.64 -7.25
CA ALA A 374 8.73 -8.97 -7.76
C ALA A 374 7.42 -9.75 -7.81
N THR A 375 6.99 -10.19 -8.99
CA THR A 375 5.66 -10.77 -9.23
C THR A 375 5.70 -12.28 -9.45
N GLU A 376 6.76 -12.77 -10.08
CA GLU A 376 6.95 -14.17 -10.45
C GLU A 376 8.32 -14.67 -9.98
N TYR A 377 8.44 -15.99 -9.76
CA TYR A 377 9.71 -16.63 -9.43
C TYR A 377 10.69 -16.54 -10.62
N ASN A 378 11.99 -16.69 -10.33
CA ASN A 378 13.00 -16.75 -11.39
C ASN A 378 12.73 -17.91 -12.34
N ASN A 379 12.48 -17.59 -13.61
CA ASN A 379 12.22 -18.55 -14.68
C ASN A 379 13.22 -18.43 -15.85
N GLY A 380 14.19 -17.50 -15.75
CA GLY A 380 15.21 -17.24 -16.77
C GLY A 380 14.73 -16.41 -17.97
N VAL A 381 13.51 -15.90 -17.95
CA VAL A 381 12.90 -15.12 -19.04
C VAL A 381 12.41 -13.76 -18.54
N GLY A 382 11.39 -13.74 -17.68
CA GLY A 382 10.68 -12.53 -17.26
C GLY A 382 9.23 -12.87 -16.91
N VAL A 383 8.39 -11.87 -16.73
CA VAL A 383 6.98 -12.06 -16.32
C VAL A 383 6.15 -12.63 -17.47
N ASP A 384 5.42 -13.71 -17.22
CA ASP A 384 4.34 -14.16 -18.10
C ASP A 384 2.99 -13.58 -17.64
N TRP A 385 2.57 -12.47 -18.27
CA TRP A 385 1.28 -11.83 -17.99
C TRP A 385 0.05 -12.65 -18.39
N SER A 386 0.23 -13.77 -19.09
CA SER A 386 -0.85 -14.72 -19.39
C SER A 386 -0.98 -15.83 -18.34
N SER A 387 -0.01 -15.94 -17.43
CA SER A 387 0.00 -16.91 -16.35
C SER A 387 -0.94 -16.53 -15.21
N ILE A 388 -1.28 -17.52 -14.39
CA ILE A 388 -1.97 -17.35 -13.10
C ILE A 388 -1.03 -17.65 -11.91
N ASP A 389 0.24 -17.98 -12.17
CA ASP A 389 1.22 -18.42 -11.17
C ASP A 389 1.97 -17.24 -10.49
N PHE A 390 1.25 -16.16 -10.21
CA PHE A 390 1.80 -15.03 -9.45
C PHE A 390 1.92 -15.38 -7.96
N SER A 391 3.00 -14.92 -7.31
CA SER A 391 3.12 -15.11 -5.87
C SER A 391 2.09 -14.27 -5.12
N LEU A 392 1.32 -14.91 -4.25
CA LEU A 392 0.31 -14.23 -3.42
C LEU A 392 0.93 -13.36 -2.32
N TYR A 393 2.10 -13.76 -1.82
CA TYR A 393 2.85 -13.05 -0.78
C TYR A 393 4.24 -12.66 -1.30
N PRO A 394 4.82 -11.55 -0.84
CA PRO A 394 6.24 -11.29 -1.05
C PRO A 394 7.09 -12.36 -0.37
N TRP A 395 8.05 -12.90 -1.12
CA TRP A 395 9.00 -13.89 -0.65
C TRP A 395 10.41 -13.31 -0.57
N TRP A 396 11.31 -14.01 0.12
CA TRP A 396 12.58 -13.43 0.55
C TRP A 396 13.50 -13.00 -0.60
N ILE A 397 13.77 -13.87 -1.58
CA ILE A 397 14.66 -13.52 -2.71
C ILE A 397 14.10 -12.35 -3.54
N GLY A 398 12.78 -12.27 -3.73
CA GLY A 398 12.13 -11.12 -4.37
C GLY A 398 12.29 -9.83 -3.55
N SER A 399 12.22 -9.91 -2.22
CA SER A 399 12.45 -8.77 -1.33
C SER A 399 13.91 -8.29 -1.35
N VAL A 400 14.88 -9.20 -1.38
CA VAL A 400 16.31 -8.87 -1.52
C VAL A 400 16.59 -8.25 -2.89
N ALA A 401 16.06 -8.83 -3.98
CA ALA A 401 16.22 -8.30 -5.32
C ALA A 401 15.69 -6.87 -5.46
N LYS A 402 14.54 -6.58 -4.84
CA LYS A 402 14.04 -5.20 -4.74
C LYS A 402 14.96 -4.31 -3.93
N ALA A 403 15.52 -4.77 -2.81
CA ALA A 403 16.50 -3.98 -2.05
C ALA A 403 17.73 -3.60 -2.89
N VAL A 404 18.17 -4.50 -3.79
CA VAL A 404 19.21 -4.18 -4.79
C VAL A 404 18.73 -3.05 -5.71
N PHE A 405 17.56 -3.19 -6.34
CA PHE A 405 17.03 -2.17 -7.25
C PHE A 405 16.76 -0.82 -6.57
N LEU A 406 16.34 -0.82 -5.30
CA LEU A 406 16.21 0.40 -4.48
C LEU A 406 17.55 1.11 -4.22
N GLY A 407 18.68 0.47 -4.50
CA GLY A 407 19.98 1.13 -4.64
C GLY A 407 20.01 2.21 -5.73
N ALA A 408 18.94 2.34 -6.52
CA ALA A 408 18.60 3.53 -7.31
C ALA A 408 18.66 4.82 -6.50
N GLU A 409 18.49 4.76 -5.15
CA GLU A 409 18.71 5.89 -4.24
C GLU A 409 20.07 6.58 -4.44
N ARG A 410 21.11 5.90 -4.97
CA ARG A 410 22.40 6.54 -5.29
C ARG A 410 22.29 7.66 -6.33
N ASN A 411 21.25 7.63 -7.14
CA ASN A 411 20.90 8.61 -8.16
C ASN A 411 19.90 9.64 -7.61
N ALA A 412 20.10 10.13 -6.38
CA ALA A 412 19.16 11.01 -5.67
C ALA A 412 18.88 12.37 -6.35
N ASP A 413 19.73 12.78 -7.29
CA ASP A 413 19.53 13.92 -8.19
C ASP A 413 18.48 13.65 -9.29
N LYS A 414 18.13 12.39 -9.51
CA LYS A 414 17.24 11.92 -10.57
C LYS A 414 16.04 11.19 -10.00
N ILE A 415 16.27 10.31 -9.03
CA ILE A 415 15.25 9.44 -8.42
C ILE A 415 14.73 10.11 -7.16
N ILE A 416 13.49 10.56 -7.22
CA ILE A 416 12.86 11.29 -6.11
C ILE A 416 12.22 10.37 -5.09
N GLY A 417 11.87 9.14 -5.44
CA GLY A 417 11.24 8.21 -4.52
C GLY A 417 10.95 6.86 -5.14
N ALA A 418 10.65 5.88 -4.29
CA ALA A 418 10.29 4.53 -4.71
C ALA A 418 9.19 3.93 -3.83
N THR A 419 8.30 3.14 -4.42
CA THR A 419 7.20 2.53 -3.69
C THR A 419 6.97 1.07 -4.08
N TYR A 420 6.69 0.24 -3.09
CA TYR A 420 6.19 -1.11 -3.31
C TYR A 420 4.71 -1.08 -3.71
N SER A 421 4.35 -1.78 -4.77
CA SER A 421 2.96 -1.92 -5.21
C SER A 421 2.55 -3.39 -5.38
N PRO A 422 1.31 -3.76 -5.04
CA PRO A 422 0.35 -2.99 -4.23
C PRO A 422 0.76 -2.98 -2.75
N THR A 423 0.51 -1.87 -2.03
CA THR A 423 0.93 -1.73 -0.62
C THR A 423 0.20 -2.69 0.34
N MET A 424 -1.04 -3.09 0.04
CA MET A 424 -1.87 -3.91 0.92
C MET A 424 -2.73 -4.92 0.15
N LEU A 425 -3.04 -6.04 0.81
CA LEU A 425 -3.95 -7.09 0.36
C LEU A 425 -4.80 -7.55 1.55
N SER A 426 -6.13 -7.57 1.39
CA SER A 426 -7.05 -7.99 2.45
C SER A 426 -7.52 -9.42 2.25
N PHE A 427 -7.38 -10.25 3.30
CA PHE A 427 -7.79 -11.66 3.31
C PHE A 427 -9.00 -11.92 4.22
N ASN A 428 -9.06 -11.22 5.36
CA ASN A 428 -10.13 -11.36 6.34
C ASN A 428 -10.29 -10.07 7.16
N ALA A 429 -11.30 -10.05 8.02
CA ALA A 429 -11.62 -8.91 8.87
C ALA A 429 -10.88 -8.87 10.22
N ASP A 430 -9.97 -9.83 10.50
CA ASP A 430 -9.31 -9.96 11.81
C ASP A 430 -8.08 -9.05 11.87
N PRO A 431 -8.10 -7.97 12.67
CA PRO A 431 -6.97 -7.06 12.74
C PRO A 431 -5.75 -7.70 13.44
N ASP A 432 -5.93 -8.76 14.25
CA ASP A 432 -4.81 -9.48 14.89
C ASP A 432 -4.06 -10.36 13.87
N GLN A 433 -4.63 -10.60 12.69
CA GLN A 433 -4.02 -11.32 11.58
C GLN A 433 -3.38 -10.38 10.54
N THR A 434 -3.13 -9.12 10.89
CA THR A 434 -2.42 -8.18 10.01
C THR A 434 -0.94 -8.58 9.92
N VAL A 435 -0.53 -9.11 8.77
CA VAL A 435 0.84 -9.58 8.53
C VAL A 435 1.71 -8.51 7.89
N ARG A 436 2.97 -8.41 8.34
CA ARG A 436 4.02 -7.65 7.66
C ARG A 436 4.73 -8.57 6.69
N SER A 437 4.69 -8.25 5.40
CA SER A 437 5.36 -9.06 4.38
C SER A 437 6.88 -9.00 4.50
N THR A 438 7.59 -9.91 3.84
CA THR A 438 9.06 -9.87 3.78
C THR A 438 9.58 -8.53 3.23
N SER A 439 8.86 -7.95 2.25
CA SER A 439 9.18 -6.63 1.70
C SER A 439 8.87 -5.47 2.65
N TRP A 440 7.84 -5.60 3.49
CA TRP A 440 7.56 -4.59 4.53
C TRP A 440 8.76 -4.41 5.45
N HIS A 441 9.43 -5.50 5.85
CA HIS A 441 10.63 -5.43 6.70
C HIS A 441 11.80 -4.74 6.00
N VAL A 442 12.00 -4.98 4.71
CA VAL A 442 13.04 -4.32 3.90
C VAL A 442 12.77 -2.81 3.79
N TYR A 443 11.56 -2.42 3.38
CA TYR A 443 11.20 -1.01 3.28
C TYR A 443 11.22 -0.32 4.63
N SER A 444 10.74 -0.96 5.71
CA SER A 444 10.81 -0.41 7.07
C SER A 444 12.25 -0.15 7.49
N LEU A 445 13.18 -1.09 7.23
CA LEU A 445 14.60 -0.87 7.53
C LEU A 445 15.17 0.32 6.76
N PHE A 446 14.82 0.48 5.48
CA PHE A 446 15.34 1.57 4.65
C PHE A 446 14.68 2.92 4.98
N ASN A 447 13.38 2.96 5.24
CA ASN A 447 12.64 4.14 5.71
C ASN A 447 13.25 4.67 7.00
N HIS A 448 13.50 3.83 8.00
CA HIS A 448 14.06 4.32 9.27
C HIS A 448 15.55 4.70 9.21
N ASN A 449 16.18 4.69 8.03
CA ASN A 449 17.58 5.02 7.83
C ASN A 449 17.76 5.92 6.58
N HIS A 450 17.13 7.09 6.60
CA HIS A 450 17.18 8.05 5.50
C HIS A 450 18.58 8.62 5.24
N LEU A 451 18.93 8.77 3.97
CA LEU A 451 20.07 9.58 3.55
C LEU A 451 19.57 11.00 3.27
N THR A 452 20.12 12.02 3.93
CA THR A 452 19.89 13.42 3.50
C THR A 452 20.77 13.79 2.30
N ASN A 453 21.90 13.10 2.17
CA ASN A 453 22.79 13.20 1.03
C ASN A 453 23.29 11.80 0.67
N THR A 454 23.27 11.44 -0.60
CA THR A 454 24.10 10.34 -1.09
C THR A 454 25.56 10.79 -1.09
N LEU A 455 26.49 9.84 -1.03
CA LEU A 455 27.92 10.10 -1.12
C LEU A 455 28.54 9.13 -2.14
N PRO A 456 29.54 9.58 -2.93
CA PRO A 456 30.25 8.69 -3.85
C PRO A 456 30.86 7.51 -3.09
N ALA A 457 30.46 6.30 -3.46
CA ALA A 457 30.98 5.06 -2.94
C ALA A 457 31.68 4.29 -4.07
N THR A 458 32.98 4.06 -3.93
CA THR A 458 33.81 3.43 -4.97
C THR A 458 34.42 2.13 -4.48
N SER A 459 34.51 1.16 -5.38
CA SER A 459 35.21 -0.10 -5.17
C SER A 459 36.06 -0.43 -6.42
N PRO A 460 37.22 -1.08 -6.26
CA PRO A 460 37.92 -1.69 -7.39
C PRO A 460 37.18 -2.94 -7.91
N ASP A 461 36.30 -3.52 -7.10
CA ASP A 461 35.50 -4.69 -7.44
C ASP A 461 34.21 -4.25 -8.16
N ALA A 462 33.79 -5.00 -9.16
CA ALA A 462 32.48 -4.82 -9.78
C ALA A 462 31.35 -5.14 -8.78
N PHE A 463 30.16 -4.60 -9.02
CA PHE A 463 28.96 -5.04 -8.29
C PHE A 463 28.68 -6.52 -8.54
N GLY A 464 28.08 -7.18 -7.55
CA GLY A 464 27.77 -8.60 -7.57
C GLY A 464 28.85 -9.46 -6.88
N PRO A 465 28.50 -10.20 -5.80
CA PRO A 465 27.16 -10.38 -5.24
C PRO A 465 26.70 -9.25 -4.29
N LEU A 466 27.54 -8.25 -4.02
CA LEU A 466 27.23 -7.12 -3.12
C LEU A 466 26.80 -5.88 -3.92
N TYR A 467 25.68 -5.29 -3.55
CA TYR A 467 25.10 -4.08 -4.17
C TYR A 467 24.84 -3.04 -3.08
N TYR A 468 25.19 -1.77 -3.30
CA TYR A 468 25.20 -0.80 -2.21
C TYR A 468 24.98 0.65 -2.63
N VAL A 469 24.50 1.43 -1.66
CA VAL A 469 24.49 2.89 -1.66
C VAL A 469 24.98 3.38 -0.30
N ALA A 470 25.66 4.53 -0.29
CA ALA A 470 26.14 5.15 0.93
C ALA A 470 25.81 6.63 0.94
N GLY A 471 25.78 7.21 2.13
CA GLY A 471 25.47 8.61 2.30
C GLY A 471 25.64 9.10 3.72
N HIS A 472 25.05 10.26 3.96
CA HIS A 472 25.05 10.93 5.24
C HIS A 472 23.63 11.36 5.61
N ASP A 473 23.32 11.23 6.90
CA ASP A 473 22.13 11.75 7.54
C ASP A 473 22.52 12.99 8.36
N ASN A 474 22.20 14.18 7.85
CA ASN A 474 22.52 15.47 8.48
C ASN A 474 21.74 15.68 9.78
N GLN A 475 20.59 15.01 9.97
CA GLN A 475 19.81 15.16 11.19
C GLN A 475 20.50 14.45 12.36
N THR A 476 21.07 13.27 12.10
CA THR A 476 21.81 12.52 13.12
C THR A 476 23.32 12.68 13.01
N SER A 477 23.86 13.38 12.02
CA SER A 477 25.30 13.42 11.71
C SER A 477 25.94 12.03 11.56
N SER A 478 25.18 11.05 11.04
CA SER A 478 25.64 9.68 10.86
C SER A 478 25.98 9.39 9.40
N HIS A 479 27.06 8.63 9.18
CA HIS A 479 27.26 7.95 7.92
C HIS A 479 26.40 6.69 7.86
N ILE A 480 25.81 6.45 6.69
CA ILE A 480 24.92 5.31 6.45
C ILE A 480 25.37 4.56 5.20
N PHE A 481 25.35 3.23 5.29
CA PHE A 481 25.60 2.31 4.19
C PHE A 481 24.45 1.32 4.12
N LYS A 482 23.72 1.31 3.00
CA LYS A 482 22.66 0.35 2.72
C LYS A 482 23.16 -0.63 1.67
N THR A 483 22.96 -1.92 1.91
CA THR A 483 23.42 -2.95 0.97
C THR A 483 22.53 -4.17 0.95
N ALA A 484 22.60 -4.93 -0.14
CA ALA A 484 22.05 -6.26 -0.23
C ALA A 484 23.08 -7.22 -0.84
N VAL A 485 23.09 -8.46 -0.36
CA VAL A 485 23.83 -9.57 -0.96
C VAL A 485 22.85 -10.43 -1.74
N TYR A 486 23.12 -10.62 -3.02
CA TYR A 486 22.30 -11.44 -3.90
C TYR A 486 23.15 -12.47 -4.66
N ASN A 487 22.73 -13.73 -4.60
CA ASN A 487 23.33 -14.86 -5.31
C ASN A 487 24.83 -15.10 -5.02
N SER A 488 25.23 -14.99 -3.75
CA SER A 488 26.57 -15.44 -3.31
C SER A 488 26.56 -16.92 -2.94
N THR A 489 27.69 -17.60 -3.15
CA THR A 489 27.89 -19.01 -2.76
C THR A 489 28.48 -19.18 -1.34
N ALA A 490 28.88 -18.07 -0.71
CA ALA A 490 29.41 -18.01 0.64
C ALA A 490 29.14 -16.62 1.25
N ASP A 491 29.40 -16.48 2.55
CA ASP A 491 29.39 -15.18 3.21
C ASP A 491 30.36 -14.21 2.51
N VAL A 492 29.88 -13.00 2.22
CA VAL A 492 30.64 -11.96 1.54
C VAL A 492 31.39 -11.12 2.57
N PRO A 493 32.74 -11.18 2.62
CA PRO A 493 33.52 -10.29 3.47
C PRO A 493 33.48 -8.86 2.92
N VAL A 494 33.24 -7.87 3.78
CA VAL A 494 33.15 -6.45 3.43
C VAL A 494 34.17 -5.64 4.24
N SER A 495 34.84 -4.72 3.56
CA SER A 495 35.76 -3.74 4.14
C SER A 495 35.30 -2.34 3.74
N LEU A 496 34.60 -1.67 4.65
CA LEU A 496 33.98 -0.37 4.41
C LEU A 496 34.75 0.73 5.12
N SER A 497 35.03 1.82 4.41
CA SER A 497 35.60 3.03 4.99
C SER A 497 34.83 4.26 4.55
N PHE A 498 34.59 5.18 5.49
CA PHE A 498 34.10 6.52 5.20
C PHE A 498 35.25 7.49 5.44
N GLU A 499 35.49 8.39 4.49
CA GLU A 499 36.44 9.47 4.70
C GLU A 499 36.00 10.33 5.89
N GLY A 500 36.90 10.52 6.86
CA GLY A 500 36.61 11.24 8.11
C GLY A 500 36.27 10.33 9.29
N VAL A 501 35.88 9.07 9.07
CA VAL A 501 35.66 8.12 10.16
C VAL A 501 37.00 7.55 10.64
N GLY A 502 37.31 7.80 11.91
CA GLY A 502 38.58 7.40 12.53
C GLY A 502 38.55 6.01 13.16
N ARG A 503 39.74 5.52 13.56
CA ARG A 503 39.87 4.30 14.37
C ARG A 503 39.08 4.44 15.68
N GLY A 504 38.35 3.40 16.03
CA GLY A 504 37.62 3.31 17.29
C GLY A 504 36.19 3.84 17.25
N SER A 505 35.81 4.54 16.18
CA SER A 505 34.41 4.89 15.88
C SER A 505 33.55 3.63 15.87
N THR A 506 32.30 3.73 16.28
CA THR A 506 31.38 2.60 16.33
C THR A 506 30.23 2.77 15.35
N ALA A 507 29.64 1.67 14.92
CA ALA A 507 28.48 1.66 14.05
C ALA A 507 27.53 0.53 14.44
N LYS A 508 26.23 0.75 14.26
CA LYS A 508 25.22 -0.30 14.32
C LYS A 508 25.11 -0.94 12.94
N LEU A 509 25.25 -2.27 12.88
CA LEU A 509 25.01 -3.07 11.69
C LEU A 509 23.74 -3.89 11.93
N THR A 510 22.67 -3.55 11.22
CA THR A 510 21.40 -4.27 11.21
C THR A 510 21.32 -5.12 9.94
N VAL A 511 21.17 -6.43 10.11
CA VAL A 511 21.11 -7.43 9.03
C VAL A 511 19.74 -8.10 9.07
N LEU A 512 19.04 -8.09 7.94
CA LEU A 512 17.84 -8.88 7.70
C LEU A 512 18.19 -10.13 6.92
N THR A 513 17.66 -11.26 7.36
CA THR A 513 17.72 -12.56 6.68
C THR A 513 16.39 -13.29 6.80
N ALA A 514 16.23 -14.38 6.04
CA ALA A 514 15.19 -15.37 6.23
C ALA A 514 15.79 -16.79 6.11
N PRO A 515 15.07 -17.84 6.53
CA PRO A 515 15.56 -19.22 6.46
C PRO A 515 16.03 -19.66 5.06
N ASP A 516 15.32 -19.24 4.01
CA ASP A 516 15.65 -19.55 2.62
C ASP A 516 15.12 -18.50 1.63
N ALA A 517 15.41 -18.70 0.34
CA ALA A 517 15.00 -17.81 -0.74
C ALA A 517 13.48 -17.67 -0.90
N TYR A 518 12.70 -18.69 -0.52
CA TYR A 518 11.25 -18.79 -0.74
C TYR A 518 10.43 -18.44 0.51
N SER A 519 11.09 -18.14 1.62
CA SER A 519 10.45 -17.76 2.87
C SER A 519 9.50 -16.57 2.66
N MET A 520 8.26 -16.70 3.16
CA MET A 520 7.20 -15.70 3.06
C MET A 520 6.42 -15.61 4.38
N ASN A 521 5.95 -14.41 4.71
CA ASN A 521 5.09 -14.21 5.87
C ASN A 521 3.63 -14.29 5.40
N GLU A 522 2.92 -15.33 5.84
CA GLU A 522 1.53 -15.62 5.46
C GLU A 522 0.56 -15.26 6.58
N VAL A 523 -0.70 -15.01 6.23
CA VAL A 523 -1.78 -14.80 7.21
C VAL A 523 -1.92 -16.01 8.14
N GLY A 524 -1.82 -15.77 9.45
CA GLY A 524 -1.82 -16.82 10.47
C GLY A 524 -0.49 -17.57 10.64
N GLY A 525 0.51 -17.28 9.80
CA GLY A 525 1.86 -17.83 9.88
C GLY A 525 2.81 -17.03 10.78
N PRO A 526 3.99 -17.58 11.11
CA PRO A 526 5.02 -16.85 11.85
C PRO A 526 5.68 -15.77 10.98
N ASN A 527 6.28 -14.76 11.62
CA ASN A 527 7.23 -13.88 10.95
C ASN A 527 8.56 -14.62 10.74
N LEU A 528 8.93 -14.84 9.48
CA LEU A 528 10.16 -15.52 9.06
C LEU A 528 11.33 -14.56 8.78
N VAL A 529 11.12 -13.25 8.79
CA VAL A 529 12.23 -12.28 8.66
C VAL A 529 12.92 -12.11 10.00
N HIS A 530 14.19 -12.48 10.04
CA HIS A 530 15.06 -12.30 11.19
C HIS A 530 15.81 -10.97 11.07
N SER A 531 15.81 -10.17 12.14
CA SER A 531 16.61 -8.95 12.23
C SER A 531 17.65 -9.10 13.33
N GLN A 532 18.91 -8.95 12.98
CA GLN A 532 20.02 -8.96 13.93
C GLN A 532 20.74 -7.62 13.87
N THR A 533 20.83 -6.93 15.01
CA THR A 533 21.65 -5.72 15.15
C THR A 533 22.88 -6.01 16.00
N THR A 534 24.06 -5.70 15.46
CA THR A 534 25.34 -5.80 16.15
C THR A 534 26.05 -4.44 16.15
N ARG A 535 27.00 -4.26 17.07
CA ARG A 535 27.84 -3.05 17.10
C ARG A 535 29.23 -3.39 16.61
N ILE A 536 29.70 -2.66 15.60
CA ILE A 536 31.02 -2.84 15.00
C ILE A 536 31.89 -1.65 15.40
N LYS A 537 33.18 -1.91 15.63
CA LYS A 537 34.18 -0.88 15.91
C LYS A 537 35.16 -0.77 14.75
N ALA A 538 35.35 0.46 14.27
CA ALA A 538 36.28 0.78 13.21
C ALA A 538 37.73 0.45 13.62
N GLY A 539 38.41 -0.33 12.79
CA GLY A 539 39.78 -0.77 12.95
C GLY A 539 40.81 0.29 12.54
N LYS A 540 41.97 -0.17 12.04
CA LYS A 540 43.00 0.73 11.51
C LYS A 540 42.44 1.53 10.34
N LYS A 541 42.82 2.82 10.24
CA LYS A 541 42.35 3.76 9.20
C LYS A 541 40.81 3.91 9.13
N GLY A 542 40.07 3.60 10.20
CA GLY A 542 38.61 3.77 10.20
C GLY A 542 37.82 2.64 9.53
N VAL A 543 38.47 1.55 9.13
CA VAL A 543 37.81 0.47 8.40
C VAL A 543 36.83 -0.30 9.28
N LEU A 544 35.59 -0.45 8.83
CA LEU A 544 34.56 -1.30 9.39
C LEU A 544 34.56 -2.62 8.61
N SER A 545 34.83 -3.74 9.29
CA SER A 545 34.90 -5.06 8.67
C SER A 545 33.81 -5.99 9.20
N PHE A 546 33.11 -6.66 8.30
CA PHE A 546 32.03 -7.60 8.62
C PHE A 546 31.85 -8.62 7.50
N LYS A 547 31.00 -9.62 7.73
CA LYS A 547 30.62 -10.64 6.74
C LYS A 547 29.11 -10.67 6.61
N LEU A 548 28.62 -10.78 5.38
CA LEU A 548 27.20 -10.80 5.09
C LEU A 548 26.81 -12.12 4.42
N PRO A 549 25.78 -12.81 4.92
CA PRO A 549 25.32 -14.05 4.30
C PRO A 549 24.63 -13.78 2.96
N ASN A 550 24.53 -14.82 2.13
CA ASN A 550 23.72 -14.76 0.91
C ASN A 550 22.27 -14.36 1.24
N LEU A 551 21.64 -13.62 0.34
CA LEU A 551 20.27 -13.11 0.50
C LEU A 551 20.10 -12.35 1.83
N SER A 552 20.93 -11.33 2.05
CA SER A 552 20.79 -10.43 3.19
C SER A 552 20.52 -9.00 2.74
N VAL A 553 19.75 -8.26 3.54
CA VAL A 553 19.55 -6.80 3.39
C VAL A 553 20.04 -6.11 4.63
N VAL A 554 20.83 -5.06 4.47
CA VAL A 554 21.67 -4.54 5.56
C VAL A 554 21.65 -3.02 5.56
N VAL A 555 21.62 -2.48 6.78
CA VAL A 555 21.99 -1.09 7.03
C VAL A 555 23.08 -1.04 8.08
N LEU A 556 24.15 -0.32 7.77
CA LEU A 556 25.13 0.14 8.74
C LEU A 556 24.94 1.64 8.97
N LYS A 557 24.82 2.06 10.23
CA LYS A 557 24.73 3.48 10.64
C LYS A 557 25.79 3.78 11.69
N THR A 558 26.67 4.75 11.46
CA THR A 558 27.69 5.13 12.43
C THR A 558 27.08 5.82 13.64
N ASP A 559 27.65 5.56 14.81
CA ASP A 559 27.45 6.40 15.98
C ASP A 559 28.18 7.74 15.75
N VAL A 560 27.68 8.80 16.38
CA VAL A 560 28.23 10.16 16.31
C VAL A 560 29.21 10.40 17.44
#